data_AF-A0A6A4G548-F1
#
_entry.id   AF-A0A6A4G548-F1
#
_cell.length_a   1.000
_cell.length_b   1.000
_cell.length_c   1.000
_cell.angle_alpha   90.00
_cell.angle_beta   90.00
_cell.angle_gamma   90.00
#
_symmetry.space_group_name_H-M   'P 1'
#
loop_
_entity.id
_entity.type
_entity.pdbx_description
1 polymer ?
#
loop_
_entity_poly.entity_id
_entity_poly.type
_entity_poly.pdbx_seq_one_letter_code
_entity_poly.pdbx_strand_id
1 'polypeptide(L)'
;MLSSTVACLKQKNMDLEALGCLEQSLWLKRRMFGVDNSVVHKALNEVMLSYNSVAMQYLAQGQFDQCLAMLRKAEAITAPGNFKRCQALQILTFNNIGCCYRKLGKLKSALKYLKEAAQIGSGSAHVKNLSITHLNLCAIQSQLGRHDLALEHAQAAIFHTQEELVSLEDGAMNERDEDGECDGDDRDQAALVDALDPKTREEKIISLAVAYHNLAVELEFNGRGEASLQWYKKALQLVWKYRETNEALCFSSRKW
;
A
#
# COMPACT_ATOMS: atom_id res chain seq x y z
N MET A 1 -29.91 -3.11 6.62
CA MET A 1 -30.35 -3.65 5.31
C MET A 1 -29.23 -3.65 4.27
N LEU A 2 -28.53 -2.54 4.00
CA LEU A 2 -27.45 -2.54 2.99
C LEU A 2 -26.21 -3.38 3.38
N SER A 3 -25.84 -3.45 4.66
CA SER A 3 -24.68 -4.26 5.09
C SER A 3 -24.91 -5.77 4.94
N SER A 4 -26.13 -6.24 5.20
CA SER A 4 -26.52 -7.64 5.02
C SER A 4 -26.64 -8.04 3.55
N THR A 5 -27.04 -7.12 2.66
CA THR A 5 -27.08 -7.37 1.21
C THR A 5 -25.68 -7.44 0.62
N VAL A 6 -24.75 -6.59 1.07
CA VAL A 6 -23.33 -6.63 0.65
C VAL A 6 -22.69 -7.97 1.03
N ALA A 7 -22.91 -8.44 2.27
CA ALA A 7 -22.38 -9.74 2.71
C ALA A 7 -22.92 -10.91 1.87
N CYS A 8 -24.23 -10.89 1.56
CA CYS A 8 -24.87 -11.90 0.71
C CYS A 8 -24.36 -11.88 -0.74
N LEU A 9 -24.10 -10.69 -1.31
CA LEU A 9 -23.60 -10.54 -2.68
C LEU A 9 -22.14 -11.01 -2.81
N LYS A 10 -21.29 -10.69 -1.81
CA LYS A 10 -19.91 -11.22 -1.73
C LYS A 10 -19.89 -12.75 -1.67
N GLN A 11 -20.82 -13.36 -0.92
CA GLN A 11 -20.95 -14.82 -0.85
C GLN A 11 -21.36 -15.47 -2.18
N LYS A 12 -21.95 -14.70 -3.10
CA LYS A 12 -22.39 -15.14 -4.42
C LYS A 12 -21.42 -14.77 -5.55
N ASN A 13 -20.21 -14.28 -5.24
CA ASN A 13 -19.22 -13.75 -6.20
C ASN A 13 -19.76 -12.60 -7.08
N MET A 14 -20.73 -11.82 -6.55
CA MET A 14 -21.29 -10.63 -7.22
C MET A 14 -20.57 -9.38 -6.72
N ASP A 15 -19.26 -9.32 -6.96
CA ASP A 15 -18.37 -8.30 -6.38
C ASP A 15 -18.69 -6.89 -6.89
N LEU A 16 -19.16 -6.77 -8.14
CA LEU A 16 -19.50 -5.48 -8.75
C LEU A 16 -20.76 -4.86 -8.14
N GLU A 17 -21.79 -5.66 -7.92
CA GLU A 17 -23.03 -5.24 -7.29
C GLU A 17 -22.80 -4.89 -5.83
N ALA A 18 -21.99 -5.70 -5.12
CA ALA A 18 -21.58 -5.42 -3.75
C ALA A 18 -20.85 -4.07 -3.65
N LEU A 19 -19.91 -3.78 -4.57
CA LEU A 19 -19.21 -2.51 -4.64
C LEU A 19 -20.15 -1.33 -4.90
N GLY A 20 -21.10 -1.48 -5.84
CA GLY A 20 -22.10 -0.46 -6.11
C GLY A 20 -22.95 -0.11 -4.88
N CYS A 21 -23.38 -1.12 -4.11
CA CYS A 21 -24.12 -0.89 -2.86
C CYS A 21 -23.27 -0.21 -1.79
N LEU A 22 -21.98 -0.59 -1.66
CA LEU A 22 -21.06 0.03 -0.73
C LEU A 22 -20.81 1.51 -1.08
N GLU A 23 -20.61 1.81 -2.36
CA GLU A 23 -20.42 3.18 -2.85
C GLU A 23 -21.67 4.04 -2.57
N GLN A 24 -22.87 3.55 -2.89
CA GLN A 24 -24.12 4.25 -2.60
C GLN A 24 -24.29 4.52 -1.09
N SER A 25 -23.98 3.53 -0.26
CA SER A 25 -24.00 3.65 1.20
C SER A 25 -23.03 4.73 1.69
N LEU A 26 -21.82 4.79 1.13
CA LEU A 26 -20.84 5.83 1.44
C LEU A 26 -21.38 7.24 1.13
N TRP A 27 -21.95 7.45 -0.06
CA TRP A 27 -22.49 8.75 -0.45
C TRP A 27 -23.68 9.19 0.42
N LEU A 28 -24.54 8.25 0.82
CA LEU A 28 -25.63 8.52 1.76
C LEU A 28 -25.07 8.91 3.14
N LYS A 29 -24.11 8.15 3.68
CA LYS A 29 -23.45 8.47 4.96
C LYS A 29 -22.78 9.84 4.91
N ARG A 30 -22.05 10.16 3.83
CA ARG A 30 -21.43 11.48 3.62
C ARG A 30 -22.48 12.60 3.68
N ARG A 31 -23.63 12.42 3.04
CA ARG A 31 -24.71 13.42 3.03
C ARG A 31 -25.37 13.58 4.41
N MET A 32 -25.49 12.49 5.17
CA MET A 32 -26.14 12.49 6.48
C MET A 32 -25.26 13.03 7.60
N PHE A 33 -23.97 12.64 7.61
CA PHE A 33 -23.07 12.91 8.73
C PHE A 33 -21.98 13.94 8.42
N GLY A 34 -21.82 14.34 7.15
CA GLY A 34 -20.76 15.25 6.71
C GLY A 34 -19.42 14.56 6.46
N VAL A 35 -18.49 15.29 5.85
CA VAL A 35 -17.20 14.75 5.37
C VAL A 35 -16.19 14.43 6.47
N ASP A 36 -16.36 15.02 7.66
CA ASP A 36 -15.39 14.90 8.77
C ASP A 36 -15.76 13.80 9.78
N ASN A 37 -16.92 13.14 9.60
CA ASN A 37 -17.43 12.17 10.56
C ASN A 37 -16.71 10.81 10.47
N SER A 38 -16.42 10.19 11.62
CA SER A 38 -15.73 8.89 11.72
C SER A 38 -16.46 7.74 10.99
N VAL A 39 -17.80 7.75 10.97
CA VAL A 39 -18.61 6.76 10.23
C VAL A 39 -18.38 6.87 8.72
N VAL A 40 -18.18 8.10 8.22
CA VAL A 40 -17.91 8.36 6.80
C VAL A 40 -16.49 7.96 6.45
N HIS A 41 -15.51 8.26 7.31
CA HIS A 41 -14.14 7.79 7.14
C HIS A 41 -14.04 6.26 7.10
N LYS A 42 -14.72 5.56 8.02
CA LYS A 42 -14.77 4.08 8.04
C LYS A 42 -15.40 3.52 6.76
N ALA A 43 -16.51 4.10 6.30
CA ALA A 43 -17.15 3.68 5.06
C ALA A 43 -16.28 3.97 3.82
N LEU A 44 -15.56 5.10 3.81
CA LEU A 44 -14.63 5.45 2.73
C LEU A 44 -13.49 4.44 2.64
N ASN A 45 -12.88 4.10 3.78
CA ASN A 45 -11.84 3.08 3.87
C ASN A 45 -12.34 1.73 3.31
N GLU A 46 -13.52 1.28 3.74
CA GLU A 46 -14.11 0.01 3.29
C GLU A 46 -14.32 -0.03 1.77
N VAL A 47 -14.89 1.03 1.21
CA VAL A 47 -15.13 1.15 -0.24
C VAL A 47 -13.81 1.15 -1.02
N MET A 48 -12.88 2.00 -0.61
CA MET A 48 -11.59 2.16 -1.30
C MET A 48 -10.74 0.89 -1.26
N LEU A 49 -10.69 0.21 -0.12
CA LEU A 49 -10.02 -1.08 0.01
C LEU A 49 -10.68 -2.16 -0.86
N SER A 50 -12.00 -2.17 -0.92
CA SER A 50 -12.74 -3.15 -1.74
C SER A 50 -12.47 -2.94 -3.24
N TYR A 51 -12.52 -1.70 -3.74
CA TYR A 51 -12.19 -1.41 -5.14
C TYR A 51 -10.75 -1.80 -5.49
N ASN A 52 -9.78 -1.46 -4.63
CA ASN A 52 -8.38 -1.80 -4.84
C ASN A 52 -8.15 -3.32 -4.80
N SER A 53 -8.80 -4.04 -3.89
CA SER A 53 -8.71 -5.50 -3.81
C SER A 53 -9.24 -6.16 -5.08
N VAL A 54 -10.45 -5.81 -5.53
CA VAL A 54 -11.05 -6.35 -6.76
C VAL A 54 -10.21 -5.99 -7.98
N ALA A 55 -9.68 -4.77 -8.06
CA ALA A 55 -8.77 -4.38 -9.13
C ALA A 55 -7.52 -5.26 -9.20
N MET A 56 -6.93 -5.61 -8.07
CA MET A 56 -5.75 -6.46 -8.01
C MET A 56 -6.06 -7.93 -8.36
N GLN A 57 -7.27 -8.40 -8.09
CA GLN A 57 -7.74 -9.70 -8.57
C GLN A 57 -7.84 -9.71 -10.10
N TYR A 58 -8.43 -8.68 -10.71
CA TYR A 58 -8.44 -8.55 -12.17
C TYR A 58 -7.04 -8.44 -12.77
N LEU A 59 -6.12 -7.72 -12.11
CA LEU A 59 -4.73 -7.65 -12.54
C LEU A 59 -4.06 -9.03 -12.53
N ALA A 60 -4.28 -9.83 -11.49
CA ALA A 60 -3.74 -11.18 -11.38
C ALA A 60 -4.28 -12.12 -12.48
N GLN A 61 -5.50 -11.88 -12.94
CA GLN A 61 -6.14 -12.59 -14.06
C GLN A 61 -5.76 -12.02 -15.44
N GLY A 62 -4.92 -10.98 -15.51
CA GLY A 62 -4.54 -10.32 -16.76
C GLY A 62 -5.64 -9.45 -17.38
N GLN A 63 -6.73 -9.18 -16.65
CA GLN A 63 -7.87 -8.37 -17.11
C GLN A 63 -7.61 -6.88 -16.86
N PHE A 64 -6.70 -6.31 -17.65
CA PHE A 64 -6.18 -4.96 -17.42
C PHE A 64 -7.22 -3.84 -17.53
N ASP A 65 -8.16 -3.93 -18.48
CA ASP A 65 -9.18 -2.90 -18.67
C ASP A 65 -10.15 -2.84 -17.47
N GLN A 66 -10.53 -4.01 -16.94
CA GLN A 66 -11.38 -4.10 -15.76
C GLN A 66 -10.65 -3.65 -14.50
N CYS A 67 -9.37 -4.02 -14.35
CA CYS A 67 -8.49 -3.52 -13.30
C CYS A 67 -8.45 -1.99 -13.28
N LEU A 68 -8.14 -1.37 -14.43
CA LEU A 68 -8.12 0.09 -14.55
C LEU A 68 -9.50 0.70 -14.30
N ALA A 69 -10.59 0.10 -14.80
CA ALA A 69 -11.93 0.61 -14.56
C ALA A 69 -12.27 0.68 -13.06
N MET A 70 -11.90 -0.33 -12.26
CA MET A 70 -12.10 -0.31 -10.81
C MET A 70 -11.24 0.75 -10.13
N LEU A 71 -9.96 0.87 -10.52
CA LEU A 71 -9.05 1.86 -9.94
C LEU A 71 -9.45 3.30 -10.29
N ARG A 72 -10.00 3.54 -11.49
CA ARG A 72 -10.53 4.85 -11.90
C ARG A 72 -11.76 5.24 -11.09
N LYS A 73 -12.62 4.29 -10.72
CA LYS A 73 -13.72 4.54 -9.79
C LYS A 73 -13.21 4.93 -8.40
N ALA A 74 -12.21 4.21 -7.87
CA ALA A 74 -11.55 4.57 -6.60
C ALA A 74 -10.89 5.96 -6.64
N GLU A 75 -10.20 6.29 -7.74
CA GLU A 75 -9.62 7.62 -7.99
C GLU A 75 -10.72 8.71 -7.96
N ALA A 76 -11.86 8.48 -8.62
CA ALA A 76 -12.98 9.43 -8.65
C ALA A 76 -13.62 9.65 -7.28
N ILE A 77 -13.73 8.60 -6.45
CA ILE A 77 -14.30 8.71 -5.09
C ILE A 77 -13.44 9.65 -4.23
N THR A 78 -12.12 9.54 -4.34
CA THR A 78 -11.15 10.37 -3.60
C THR A 78 -10.74 11.64 -4.35
N ALA A 79 -11.50 12.06 -5.36
CA ALA A 79 -11.24 13.31 -6.05
C ALA A 79 -11.26 14.52 -5.08
N PRO A 80 -10.48 15.58 -5.36
CA PRO A 80 -10.41 16.76 -4.51
C PRO A 80 -11.79 17.33 -4.18
N GLY A 81 -12.04 17.59 -2.89
CA GLY A 81 -13.31 18.14 -2.39
C GLY A 81 -14.36 17.11 -1.99
N ASN A 82 -14.18 15.82 -2.32
CA ASN A 82 -15.12 14.79 -1.89
C ASN A 82 -14.97 14.47 -0.40
N PHE A 83 -13.74 14.23 0.05
CA PHE A 83 -13.41 13.82 1.42
C PHE A 83 -12.13 14.51 1.90
N LYS A 84 -11.97 14.66 3.21
CA LYS A 84 -10.71 15.08 3.84
C LYS A 84 -9.92 13.85 4.30
N ARG A 85 -8.63 14.03 4.58
CA ARG A 85 -7.75 13.02 5.18
C ARG A 85 -7.75 11.66 4.44
N CYS A 86 -7.84 11.68 3.11
CA CYS A 86 -7.89 10.47 2.27
C CYS A 86 -6.58 10.19 1.51
N GLN A 87 -5.49 10.88 1.86
CA GLN A 87 -4.20 10.81 1.16
C GLN A 87 -3.63 9.38 1.08
N ALA A 88 -3.71 8.61 2.17
CA ALA A 88 -3.28 7.22 2.18
C ALA A 88 -4.06 6.36 1.16
N LEU A 89 -5.38 6.54 1.05
CA LEU A 89 -6.23 5.83 0.09
C LEU A 89 -5.94 6.23 -1.35
N GLN A 90 -5.61 7.50 -1.59
CA GLN A 90 -5.17 7.99 -2.90
C GLN A 90 -3.85 7.35 -3.31
N ILE A 91 -2.86 7.31 -2.40
CA ILE A 91 -1.55 6.68 -2.63
C ILE A 91 -1.70 5.20 -2.95
N LEU A 92 -2.53 4.46 -2.22
CA LEU A 92 -2.84 3.06 -2.51
C LEU A 92 -3.35 2.88 -3.94
N THR A 93 -4.34 3.69 -4.30
CA THR A 93 -4.97 3.62 -5.63
C THR A 93 -3.97 3.96 -6.72
N PHE A 94 -3.15 4.99 -6.54
CA PHE A 94 -2.12 5.40 -7.50
C PHE A 94 -1.00 4.36 -7.63
N ASN A 95 -0.60 3.71 -6.54
CA ASN A 95 0.34 2.59 -6.57
C ASN A 95 -0.20 1.42 -7.40
N ASN A 96 -1.47 1.06 -7.22
CA ASN A 96 -2.10 -0.01 -7.99
C ASN A 96 -2.28 0.36 -9.47
N ILE A 97 -2.64 1.61 -9.78
CA ILE A 97 -2.69 2.11 -11.17
C ILE A 97 -1.29 2.03 -11.80
N GLY A 98 -0.26 2.47 -11.06
CA GLY A 98 1.13 2.38 -11.47
C GLY A 98 1.56 0.94 -11.77
N CYS A 99 1.20 0.00 -10.89
CA CYS A 99 1.48 -1.42 -11.07
C CYS A 99 0.78 -1.99 -12.32
N CYS A 100 -0.50 -1.65 -12.54
CA CYS A 100 -1.25 -2.07 -13.71
C CYS A 100 -0.63 -1.54 -15.01
N TYR A 101 -0.33 -0.23 -15.08
CA TYR A 101 0.34 0.34 -16.25
C TYR A 101 1.74 -0.24 -16.47
N ARG A 102 2.49 -0.56 -15.41
CA ARG A 102 3.79 -1.23 -15.54
C ARG A 102 3.64 -2.61 -16.17
N LYS A 103 2.66 -3.42 -15.73
CA LYS A 103 2.37 -4.74 -16.32
C LYS A 103 1.92 -4.64 -17.79
N LEU A 104 1.25 -3.56 -18.17
CA LEU A 104 0.92 -3.23 -19.56
C LEU A 104 2.10 -2.71 -20.39
N GLY A 105 3.30 -2.55 -19.82
CA GLY A 105 4.45 -1.94 -20.49
C GLY A 105 4.35 -0.41 -20.68
N LYS A 106 3.32 0.24 -20.13
CA LYS A 106 3.09 1.69 -20.23
C LYS A 106 3.87 2.44 -19.14
N LEU A 107 5.20 2.29 -19.15
CA LEU A 107 6.10 2.77 -18.08
C LEU A 107 5.99 4.27 -17.80
N LYS A 108 5.81 5.12 -18.81
CA LYS A 108 5.62 6.57 -18.62
C LYS A 108 4.35 6.91 -17.84
N SER A 109 3.26 6.19 -18.10
CA SER A 109 1.99 6.39 -17.40
C SER A 109 2.10 5.90 -15.96
N ALA A 110 2.73 4.74 -15.76
CA ALA A 110 3.01 4.21 -14.43
C ALA A 110 3.87 5.18 -13.59
N LEU A 111 4.93 5.73 -14.18
CA LEU A 111 5.81 6.69 -13.52
C LEU A 111 5.05 7.97 -13.10
N LYS A 112 4.13 8.47 -13.94
CA LYS A 112 3.30 9.65 -13.59
C LYS A 112 2.52 9.42 -12.31
N TYR A 113 1.78 8.31 -12.25
CA TYR A 113 0.96 7.97 -11.07
C TYR A 113 1.78 7.76 -9.80
N LEU A 114 2.91 7.05 -9.90
CA LEU A 114 3.76 6.81 -8.74
C LEU A 114 4.48 8.07 -8.24
N LYS A 115 4.84 9.01 -9.13
CA LYS A 115 5.38 10.30 -8.72
C LYS A 115 4.35 11.14 -7.98
N GLU A 116 3.11 11.12 -8.45
CA GLU A 116 2.00 11.79 -7.76
C GLU A 116 1.75 11.17 -6.38
N ALA A 117 1.78 9.84 -6.27
CA ALA A 117 1.70 9.14 -4.99
C ALA A 117 2.83 9.54 -4.03
N ALA A 118 4.08 9.58 -4.51
CA ALA A 118 5.22 10.01 -3.70
C ALA A 118 5.07 11.47 -3.25
N GLN A 119 4.61 12.36 -4.13
CA GLN A 119 4.39 13.77 -3.80
C GLN A 119 3.31 13.97 -2.74
N ILE A 120 2.20 13.23 -2.81
CA ILE A 120 1.14 13.26 -1.79
C ILE A 120 1.70 12.82 -0.43
N GLY A 121 2.50 11.75 -0.41
CA GLY A 121 3.09 11.24 0.83
C GLY A 121 4.10 12.21 1.43
N SER A 122 5.02 12.77 0.64
CA SER A 122 6.01 13.74 1.13
C SER A 122 5.38 15.03 1.67
N GLY A 123 4.20 15.42 1.16
CA GLY A 123 3.46 16.59 1.62
C GLY A 123 2.58 16.37 2.86
N SER A 124 2.52 15.16 3.40
CA SER A 124 1.57 14.79 4.44
C SER A 124 2.25 14.11 5.62
N ALA A 125 2.30 14.80 6.77
CA ALA A 125 2.88 14.28 8.01
C ALA A 125 2.17 13.02 8.57
N HIS A 126 0.95 12.73 8.11
CA HIS A 126 0.13 11.62 8.59
C HIS A 126 0.16 10.38 7.69
N VAL A 127 0.91 10.42 6.58
CA VAL A 127 0.96 9.29 5.64
C VAL A 127 2.18 8.45 5.94
N LYS A 128 1.97 7.18 6.30
CA LYS A 128 3.00 6.15 6.33
C LYS A 128 2.93 5.33 5.03
N ASN A 129 3.83 4.38 4.81
CA ASN A 129 3.80 3.43 3.68
C ASN A 129 4.31 3.96 2.32
N LEU A 130 5.21 4.94 2.33
CA LEU A 130 5.89 5.42 1.11
C LEU A 130 6.91 4.40 0.56
N SER A 131 7.34 3.44 1.38
CA SER A 131 8.27 2.37 1.01
C SER A 131 7.85 1.65 -0.28
N ILE A 132 6.59 1.22 -0.39
CA ILE A 132 6.04 0.51 -1.55
C ILE A 132 6.05 1.38 -2.81
N THR A 133 5.70 2.67 -2.67
CA THR A 133 5.73 3.63 -3.78
C THR A 133 7.15 3.73 -4.36
N HIS A 134 8.14 3.86 -3.49
CA HIS A 134 9.54 3.95 -3.89
C HIS A 134 10.09 2.64 -4.47
N LEU A 135 9.67 1.47 -3.98
CA LEU A 135 9.99 0.18 -4.62
C LEU A 135 9.47 0.11 -6.05
N ASN A 136 8.23 0.55 -6.28
CA ASN A 136 7.66 0.57 -7.62
C ASN A 136 8.34 1.58 -8.54
N LEU A 137 8.72 2.76 -8.02
CA LEU A 137 9.50 3.76 -8.76
C LEU A 137 10.88 3.21 -9.14
N CYS A 138 11.59 2.57 -8.20
CA CYS A 138 12.87 1.91 -8.45
C CYS A 138 12.76 0.92 -9.62
N ALA A 139 11.80 0.00 -9.55
CA ALA A 139 11.61 -1.02 -10.58
C ALA A 139 11.32 -0.40 -11.97
N ILE A 140 10.55 0.69 -12.03
CA ILE A 140 10.24 1.35 -13.31
C ILE A 140 11.45 2.11 -13.85
N GLN A 141 12.20 2.82 -13.01
CA GLN A 141 13.40 3.53 -13.45
C GLN A 141 14.47 2.55 -13.94
N SER A 142 14.61 1.40 -13.26
CA SER A 142 15.46 0.29 -13.67
C SER A 142 15.06 -0.25 -15.05
N GLN A 143 13.76 -0.51 -15.28
CA GLN A 143 13.24 -0.92 -16.60
C GLN A 143 13.45 0.13 -17.70
N LEU A 144 13.59 1.40 -17.34
CA LEU A 144 13.91 2.50 -18.24
C LEU A 144 15.44 2.70 -18.44
N GLY A 145 16.29 1.87 -17.82
CA GLY A 145 17.75 1.97 -17.87
C GLY A 145 18.32 3.14 -17.07
N ARG A 146 17.54 3.73 -16.16
CA ARG A 146 17.93 4.90 -15.36
C ARG A 146 18.39 4.45 -13.97
N HIS A 147 19.49 3.72 -13.94
CA HIS A 147 19.98 3.01 -12.76
C HIS A 147 20.32 3.93 -11.58
N ASP A 148 20.85 5.13 -11.83
CA ASP A 148 21.11 6.11 -10.76
C ASP A 148 19.82 6.55 -10.05
N LEU A 149 18.76 6.87 -10.81
CA LEU A 149 17.46 7.23 -10.24
C LEU A 149 16.77 6.03 -9.58
N ALA A 150 16.98 4.83 -10.11
CA ALA A 150 16.48 3.61 -9.49
C ALA A 150 17.15 3.38 -8.13
N LEU A 151 18.47 3.59 -8.05
CA LEU A 151 19.26 3.49 -6.83
C LEU A 151 18.77 4.49 -5.76
N GLU A 152 18.51 5.74 -6.12
CA GLU A 152 17.93 6.75 -5.22
C GLU A 152 16.59 6.28 -4.64
N HIS A 153 15.71 5.72 -5.48
CA HIS A 153 14.42 5.21 -5.02
C HIS A 153 14.56 3.94 -4.18
N ALA A 154 15.53 3.07 -4.44
CA ALA A 154 15.81 1.93 -3.57
C ALA A 154 16.26 2.39 -2.17
N GLN A 155 17.09 3.42 -2.09
CA GLN A 155 17.51 4.02 -0.81
C GLN A 155 16.34 4.66 -0.07
N ALA A 156 15.49 5.42 -0.77
CA ALA A 156 14.28 6.00 -0.18
C ALA A 156 13.32 4.91 0.33
N ALA A 157 13.16 3.81 -0.40
CA ALA A 157 12.35 2.68 0.04
C ALA A 157 12.89 2.07 1.35
N ILE A 158 14.22 1.89 1.46
CA ILE A 158 14.86 1.40 2.69
C ILE A 158 14.58 2.36 3.85
N PHE A 159 14.80 3.66 3.65
CA PHE A 159 14.58 4.68 4.68
C PHE A 159 13.15 4.65 5.21
N HIS A 160 12.15 4.73 4.32
CA HIS A 160 10.74 4.70 4.73
C HIS A 160 10.35 3.38 5.39
N THR A 161 10.85 2.24 4.90
CA THR A 161 10.53 0.96 5.55
C THR A 161 11.10 0.88 6.97
N GLN A 162 12.29 1.45 7.20
CA GLN A 162 12.90 1.51 8.53
C GLN A 162 12.13 2.44 9.48
N GLU A 163 11.75 3.62 9.00
CA GLU A 163 10.91 4.57 9.76
C GLU A 163 9.56 3.95 10.15
N GLU A 164 8.94 3.22 9.22
CA GLU A 164 7.69 2.48 9.44
C GLU A 164 7.88 1.36 10.49
N LEU A 165 9.00 0.63 10.45
CA LEU A 165 9.31 -0.42 11.44
C LEU A 165 9.52 0.14 12.85
N VAL A 166 10.24 1.27 12.98
CA VAL A 166 10.45 1.93 14.28
C VAL A 166 9.11 2.40 14.86
N SER A 167 8.28 3.00 14.01
CA SER A 167 6.94 3.46 14.42
C SER A 167 6.05 2.32 14.96
N LEU A 168 6.20 1.09 14.45
CA LEU A 168 5.48 -0.09 14.94
C LEU A 168 6.00 -0.56 16.30
N GLU A 169 7.30 -0.43 16.56
CA GLU A 169 7.92 -0.81 17.83
C GLU A 169 7.49 0.13 18.96
N ASP A 170 7.42 1.43 18.69
CA ASP A 170 6.95 2.44 19.66
C ASP A 170 5.46 2.28 19.99
N GLY A 171 4.62 1.98 19.00
CA GLY A 171 3.19 1.72 19.21
C GLY A 171 2.92 0.47 20.06
N ALA A 172 3.70 -0.59 19.86
CA ALA A 172 3.56 -1.84 20.61
C ALA A 172 4.09 -1.78 22.06
N MET A 173 4.85 -0.73 22.42
CA MET A 173 5.19 -0.43 23.83
C MET A 173 4.06 0.34 24.51
N ASN A 174 3.46 1.33 23.85
CA ASN A 174 2.37 2.13 24.42
C ASN A 174 1.10 1.30 24.71
N GLU A 175 0.80 0.27 23.90
CA GLU A 175 -0.34 -0.62 24.16
C GLU A 175 -0.16 -1.57 25.36
N ARG A 176 1.07 -1.73 25.89
CA ARG A 176 1.32 -2.58 27.06
C ARG A 176 1.18 -1.87 28.41
N ASP A 177 1.04 -0.55 28.39
CA ASP A 177 0.96 0.28 29.59
C ASP A 177 -0.48 0.77 29.91
N GLU A 178 -1.48 0.48 29.07
CA GLU A 178 -2.87 0.93 29.25
C GLU A 178 -3.85 -0.18 29.72
N ASP A 179 -3.64 -0.71 30.92
CA ASP A 179 -4.68 -1.39 31.73
C ASP A 179 -5.46 -0.36 32.59
N GLY A 180 -5.93 0.74 31.97
CA GLY A 180 -6.64 1.83 32.66
C GLY A 180 -7.78 2.43 31.84
N GLU A 181 -9.00 2.35 32.38
CA GLU A 181 -10.19 3.02 31.85
C GLU A 181 -9.98 4.53 31.69
N CYS A 182 -10.02 5.03 30.45
CA CYS A 182 -10.12 6.47 30.16
C CYS A 182 -11.17 6.73 29.07
N ASP A 183 -12.23 7.44 29.48
CA ASP A 183 -13.26 8.06 28.66
C ASP A 183 -12.70 9.18 27.75
N GLY A 184 -13.31 9.37 26.58
CA GLY A 184 -13.40 10.67 25.92
C GLY A 184 -12.45 10.96 24.74
N ASP A 185 -12.99 10.83 23.52
CA ASP A 185 -12.76 11.58 22.27
C ASP A 185 -11.36 11.76 21.63
N ASP A 186 -10.24 11.50 22.29
CA ASP A 186 -8.91 11.67 21.66
C ASP A 186 -8.29 10.39 21.08
N ARG A 187 -8.91 9.22 21.33
CA ARG A 187 -8.46 7.92 20.78
C ARG A 187 -8.80 7.73 19.29
N ASP A 188 -9.67 8.55 18.73
CA ASP A 188 -10.11 8.43 17.33
C ASP A 188 -9.05 8.89 16.31
N GLN A 189 -7.97 9.55 16.75
CA GLN A 189 -6.85 9.92 15.89
C GLN A 189 -5.91 8.74 15.55
N ALA A 190 -5.85 7.72 16.42
CA ALA A 190 -5.00 6.54 16.25
C ALA A 190 -5.69 5.41 15.48
N ALA A 191 -7.03 5.39 15.47
CA ALA A 191 -7.86 4.36 14.85
C ALA A 191 -8.16 4.59 13.35
N LEU A 192 -7.47 5.55 12.71
CA LEU A 192 -7.45 5.64 11.26
C LEU A 192 -6.51 4.54 10.75
N VAL A 193 -7.02 3.30 10.76
CA VAL A 193 -6.36 2.12 10.18
C VAL A 193 -5.87 2.52 8.80
N ASP A 194 -4.55 2.68 8.70
CA ASP A 194 -3.87 3.05 7.48
C ASP A 194 -4.10 1.89 6.53
N ALA A 195 -4.97 2.09 5.54
CA ALA A 195 -5.41 1.07 4.58
C ALA A 195 -4.24 0.45 3.78
N LEU A 196 -3.05 1.06 3.89
CA LEU A 196 -1.78 0.64 3.32
C LEU A 196 -0.87 -0.12 4.27
N ASP A 197 -1.20 -0.23 5.55
CA ASP A 197 -0.29 -0.85 6.52
C ASP A 197 -0.17 -2.34 6.20
N PRO A 198 1.05 -2.82 5.88
CA PRO A 198 1.34 -4.24 5.96
C PRO A 198 0.95 -4.68 7.36
N LYS A 199 0.01 -5.62 7.45
CA LYS A 199 -0.70 -5.96 8.68
C LYS A 199 0.24 -6.50 9.76
N THR A 200 1.47 -6.84 9.38
CA THR A 200 2.45 -7.45 10.27
C THR A 200 3.83 -6.81 10.07
N ARG A 201 4.59 -6.77 11.17
CA ARG A 201 6.04 -6.49 11.17
C ARG A 201 6.79 -7.35 10.15
N GLU A 202 6.30 -8.55 9.88
CA GLU A 202 6.88 -9.49 8.93
C GLU A 202 6.78 -9.00 7.48
N GLU A 203 5.61 -8.51 7.05
CA GLU A 203 5.43 -7.97 5.71
C GLU A 203 6.33 -6.75 5.46
N LYS A 204 6.57 -5.94 6.50
CA LYS A 204 7.55 -4.85 6.47
C LYS A 204 8.99 -5.35 6.32
N ILE A 205 9.35 -6.40 7.05
CA ILE A 205 10.68 -7.02 6.95
C ILE A 205 10.92 -7.59 5.55
N ILE A 206 9.92 -8.23 4.96
CA ILE A 206 9.97 -8.72 3.58
C ILE A 206 10.16 -7.53 2.62
N SER A 207 9.41 -6.45 2.81
CA SER A 207 9.54 -5.23 2.00
C SER A 207 10.94 -4.62 2.09
N LEU A 208 11.53 -4.60 3.30
CA LEU A 208 12.90 -4.14 3.52
C LEU A 208 13.93 -5.04 2.81
N ALA A 209 13.73 -6.37 2.83
CA ALA A 209 14.58 -7.30 2.10
C ALA A 209 14.52 -7.07 0.58
N VAL A 210 13.32 -6.84 0.04
CA VAL A 210 13.13 -6.48 -1.37
C VAL A 210 13.82 -5.15 -1.70
N ALA A 211 13.76 -4.16 -0.80
CA ALA A 211 14.45 -2.89 -0.99
C ALA A 211 15.98 -3.06 -1.02
N TYR A 212 16.55 -3.87 -0.13
CA TYR A 212 17.98 -4.21 -0.17
C TYR A 212 18.37 -4.98 -1.43
N HIS A 213 17.53 -5.90 -1.89
CA HIS A 213 17.76 -6.61 -3.14
C HIS A 213 17.77 -5.64 -4.34
N ASN A 214 16.77 -4.76 -4.46
CA ASN A 214 16.73 -3.76 -5.53
C ASN A 214 17.94 -2.82 -5.47
N LEU A 215 18.34 -2.37 -4.28
CA LEU A 215 19.55 -1.56 -4.11
C LEU A 215 20.79 -2.30 -4.64
N ALA A 216 20.93 -3.59 -4.32
CA ALA A 216 22.03 -4.41 -4.79
C ALA A 216 22.04 -4.55 -6.32
N VAL A 217 20.89 -4.80 -6.93
CA VAL A 217 20.73 -4.88 -8.40
C VAL A 217 21.20 -3.57 -9.06
N GLU A 218 20.74 -2.41 -8.58
CA GLU A 218 21.13 -1.12 -9.16
C GLU A 218 22.62 -0.81 -8.94
N LEU A 219 23.22 -1.28 -7.84
CA LEU A 219 24.66 -1.18 -7.62
C LEU A 219 25.47 -2.03 -8.62
N GLU A 220 24.96 -3.19 -9.06
CA GLU A 220 25.61 -3.98 -10.11
C GLU A 220 25.61 -3.24 -11.45
N PHE A 221 24.46 -2.67 -11.83
CA PHE A 221 24.36 -1.84 -13.04
C PHE A 221 25.29 -0.63 -13.01
N ASN A 222 25.55 -0.08 -11.81
CA ASN A 222 26.49 1.03 -11.61
C ASN A 222 27.96 0.59 -11.44
N GLY A 223 28.28 -0.69 -11.66
CA GLY A 223 29.66 -1.21 -11.58
C GLY A 223 30.21 -1.36 -10.16
N ARG A 224 29.36 -1.26 -9.12
CA ARG A 224 29.74 -1.35 -7.70
C ARG A 224 29.49 -2.74 -7.13
N GLY A 225 30.11 -3.75 -7.76
CA GLY A 225 29.87 -5.17 -7.47
C GLY A 225 30.14 -5.59 -6.01
N GLU A 226 31.23 -5.13 -5.39
CA GLU A 226 31.53 -5.47 -3.99
C GLU A 226 30.46 -4.94 -3.02
N ALA A 227 30.01 -3.70 -3.22
CA ALA A 227 28.96 -3.12 -2.41
C ALA A 227 27.63 -3.85 -2.63
N SER A 228 27.30 -4.19 -3.89
CA SER A 228 26.10 -4.97 -4.22
C SER A 228 26.05 -6.30 -3.45
N LEU A 229 27.15 -7.06 -3.46
CA LEU A 229 27.23 -8.35 -2.76
C LEU A 229 26.95 -8.23 -1.26
N GLN A 230 27.39 -7.14 -0.63
CA GLN A 230 27.09 -6.89 0.79
C GLN A 230 25.59 -6.68 1.02
N TRP A 231 24.91 -5.95 0.14
CA TRP A 231 23.46 -5.72 0.24
C TRP A 231 22.64 -6.96 -0.06
N TYR A 232 23.04 -7.80 -1.03
CA TYR A 232 22.42 -9.12 -1.23
C TYR A 232 22.54 -10.01 0.01
N LYS A 233 23.73 -10.05 0.63
CA LYS A 233 23.93 -10.79 1.88
C LYS A 233 23.02 -10.26 2.99
N LYS A 234 22.89 -8.94 3.11
CA LYS A 234 22.01 -8.32 4.12
C LYS A 234 20.53 -8.66 3.88
N ALA A 235 20.08 -8.64 2.63
CA ALA A 235 18.73 -9.06 2.26
C ALA A 235 18.47 -10.52 2.65
N LEU A 236 19.39 -11.43 2.32
CA LEU A 236 19.28 -12.85 2.64
C LEU A 236 19.29 -13.12 4.16
N GLN A 237 20.21 -12.49 4.88
CA GLN A 237 20.29 -12.59 6.34
C GLN A 237 18.99 -12.13 7.00
N LEU A 238 18.41 -11.03 6.51
CA LEU A 238 17.15 -10.52 7.02
C LEU A 238 16.01 -11.53 6.80
N VAL A 239 15.89 -12.09 5.59
CA VAL A 239 14.85 -13.10 5.30
C VAL A 239 15.06 -14.37 6.14
N TRP A 240 16.28 -14.86 6.27
CA TRP A 240 16.56 -16.08 7.05
C TRP A 240 16.30 -15.90 8.54
N LYS A 241 16.71 -14.77 9.12
CA LYS A 241 16.47 -14.47 10.54
C LYS A 241 14.98 -14.52 10.91
N TYR A 242 14.09 -14.13 9.99
CA TYR A 242 12.65 -14.11 10.22
C TYR A 242 11.91 -15.30 9.57
N ARG A 243 12.64 -16.21 8.92
CA ARG A 243 12.12 -17.48 8.37
C ARG A 243 11.92 -18.53 9.47
N GLU A 244 12.80 -18.57 10.46
CA GLU A 244 12.74 -19.55 11.56
C GLU A 244 11.52 -19.33 12.48
N THR A 245 10.95 -18.12 12.45
CA THR A 245 9.72 -17.78 13.18
C THR A 245 8.44 -18.04 12.40
N ASN A 246 8.48 -18.40 11.10
CA ASN A 246 7.26 -18.48 10.28
C ASN A 246 7.36 -19.47 9.09
N GLU A 247 6.70 -20.63 9.21
CA GLU A 247 6.68 -21.71 8.21
C GLU A 247 6.01 -21.31 6.88
N ALA A 248 5.17 -20.27 6.84
CA ALA A 248 4.48 -19.85 5.62
C ALA A 248 5.43 -19.26 4.55
N LEU A 249 6.59 -18.72 4.97
CA LEU A 249 7.64 -18.24 4.07
C LEU A 249 8.34 -19.37 3.29
N CYS A 250 8.24 -20.62 3.75
CA CYS A 250 8.86 -21.79 3.11
C CYS A 250 8.21 -22.19 1.78
N PHE A 251 6.95 -21.80 1.52
CA PHE A 251 6.24 -22.21 0.30
C PHE A 251 6.48 -21.29 -0.90
N SER A 252 6.84 -20.03 -0.68
CA SER A 252 7.12 -19.08 -1.77
C SER A 252 8.51 -19.24 -2.38
N SER A 253 9.47 -19.78 -1.62
CA SER A 253 10.87 -19.97 -2.05
C SER A 253 11.11 -21.24 -2.88
N ARG A 254 10.09 -22.06 -3.14
CA ARG A 254 10.19 -23.28 -3.96
C ARG A 254 9.84 -23.06 -5.45
N LYS A 255 9.63 -21.81 -5.88
CA LYS A 255 9.25 -21.47 -7.27
C LYS A 255 10.24 -20.56 -8.01
N TRP A 256 11.47 -20.45 -7.53
CA TRP A 256 12.57 -19.83 -8.28
C TRP A 256 13.60 -20.89 -8.63
#